data_AF-A0A963NXN0-F1
#
_entry.id   AF-A0A963NXN0-F1
#
_cell.length_a   1.000
_cell.length_b   1.000
_cell.length_c   1.000
_cell.angle_alpha   90.00
_cell.angle_beta   90.00
_cell.angle_gamma   90.00
#
_symmetry.space_group_name_H-M   'P 1'
#
loop_
_entity.id
_entity.type
_entity.pdbx_description
1 polymer ?
#
loop_
_entity_poly.entity_id
_entity_poly.type
_entity_poly.pdbx_seq_one_letter_code
_entity_poly.pdbx_strand_id
1 'polypeptide(L)'
;TLHGSAPNRSDRARLILFYEACAADAWPLLGAGSYIHRLPQREMWADLLERMVCGEPVLEPRIEKVPVRLPLPPAPDATSIFKTQKSGGARSAFAA
;
A
#
# COMPACT_ATOMS: atom_id res chain seq x y z
N THR A 1 -2.67 12.48 1.64
CA THR A 1 -2.16 13.74 1.04
C THR A 1 -1.86 13.52 -0.43
N LEU A 2 -2.29 14.42 -1.30
CA LEU A 2 -1.86 14.38 -2.71
C LEU A 2 -0.37 14.68 -2.79
N HIS A 3 0.40 13.85 -3.48
CA HIS A 3 1.83 14.00 -3.64
C HIS A 3 2.27 13.62 -5.06
N GLY A 4 3.48 14.03 -5.44
CA GLY A 4 4.10 13.71 -6.72
C GLY A 4 5.62 13.82 -6.66
N SER A 5 6.30 13.39 -7.71
CA SER A 5 7.76 13.50 -7.80
C SER A 5 8.18 14.34 -9.00
N ALA A 6 9.18 15.20 -8.82
CA ALA A 6 9.77 15.94 -9.91
C ALA A 6 10.55 14.99 -10.86
N PRO A 7 10.63 15.31 -12.17
CA PRO A 7 11.47 14.57 -13.11
C PRO A 7 12.92 14.48 -12.64
N ASN A 8 13.55 13.32 -12.82
CA ASN A 8 14.99 13.18 -12.59
C ASN A 8 15.73 13.80 -13.78
N ARG A 9 16.49 14.89 -13.55
CA ARG A 9 17.27 15.59 -14.59
C ARG A 9 18.74 15.16 -14.64
N SER A 10 19.14 14.18 -13.84
CA SER A 10 20.51 13.65 -13.81
C SER A 10 20.66 12.42 -14.71
N ASP A 11 21.91 12.03 -14.94
CA ASP A 11 22.33 10.79 -15.61
C ASP A 11 22.42 9.58 -14.66
N ARG A 12 22.03 9.73 -13.39
CA ARG A 12 22.07 8.68 -12.36
C ARG A 12 20.68 8.31 -11.88
N ALA A 13 20.50 7.06 -11.46
CA ALA A 13 19.25 6.61 -10.84
C ALA A 13 19.01 7.31 -9.50
N ARG A 14 17.80 7.83 -9.29
CA ARG A 14 17.34 8.35 -7.98
C ARG A 14 16.71 7.20 -7.20
N LEU A 15 17.44 6.67 -6.23
CA LEU A 15 16.97 5.60 -5.36
C LEU A 15 15.91 6.12 -4.37
N ILE A 16 14.93 5.28 -4.07
CA ILE A 16 13.89 5.57 -3.09
C ILE A 16 13.59 4.31 -2.27
N LEU A 17 13.35 4.50 -0.98
CA LEU A 17 12.96 3.45 -0.05
C LEU A 17 11.67 3.90 0.65
N PHE A 18 10.64 3.08 0.55
CA PHE A 18 9.37 3.33 1.21
C PHE A 18 9.23 2.38 2.40
N TYR A 19 8.93 2.97 3.56
CA TYR A 19 8.41 2.24 4.71
C TYR A 19 6.94 2.62 4.85
N GLU A 20 6.07 1.61 4.79
CA GLU A 20 4.66 1.79 5.09
C GLU A 20 4.44 1.35 6.54
N ALA A 21 3.87 2.25 7.33
CA ALA A 21 3.49 1.98 8.70
C ALA A 21 1.97 2.15 8.84
N CYS A 22 1.35 1.27 9.61
CA CYS A 22 -0.05 1.35 9.98
C CYS A 22 -0.18 1.39 11.49
N ALA A 23 -1.36 1.79 11.98
CA ALA A 23 -1.69 1.69 13.39
C ALA A 23 -1.81 0.21 13.79
N ALA A 24 -1.50 -0.12 15.05
CA ALA A 24 -1.56 -1.49 15.57
C ALA A 24 -2.97 -2.13 15.47
N ASP A 25 -4.01 -1.30 15.39
CA ASP A 25 -5.41 -1.70 15.24
C ASP A 25 -5.89 -1.74 13.77
N ALA A 26 -5.02 -1.42 12.80
CA ALA A 26 -5.33 -1.38 11.37
C ALA A 26 -5.08 -2.74 10.69
N TRP A 27 -5.78 -3.77 11.14
CA TRP A 27 -5.67 -5.13 10.60
C TRP A 27 -6.10 -5.23 9.13
N PRO A 28 -5.43 -6.08 8.33
CA PRO A 28 -5.85 -6.34 6.95
C PRO A 28 -7.26 -6.94 6.92
N LEU A 29 -8.19 -6.29 6.20
CA LEU A 29 -9.58 -6.75 6.09
C LEU A 29 -9.72 -8.14 5.45
N LEU A 30 -8.79 -8.50 4.56
CA LEU A 30 -8.72 -9.82 3.93
C LEU A 30 -7.95 -10.84 4.80
N GLY A 31 -7.46 -10.43 5.97
CA GLY A 31 -6.58 -11.21 6.83
C GLY A 31 -5.12 -11.21 6.38
N ALA A 32 -4.21 -11.47 7.32
CA ALA A 32 -2.77 -11.44 7.05
C ALA A 32 -2.32 -12.51 6.02
N GLY A 33 -3.05 -13.63 5.94
CA GLY A 33 -2.81 -14.69 4.96
C GLY A 33 -3.04 -14.27 3.51
N SER A 34 -3.75 -13.16 3.26
CA SER A 34 -3.89 -12.56 1.94
C SER A 34 -2.70 -11.70 1.51
N TYR A 35 -1.80 -11.36 2.43
CA TYR A 35 -0.62 -10.52 2.17
C TYR A 35 0.69 -11.31 2.30
N ILE A 36 0.73 -12.26 3.24
CA ILE A 36 1.92 -13.06 3.54
C ILE A 36 1.62 -14.52 3.23
N HIS A 37 1.73 -14.88 1.95
CA HIS A 37 1.43 -16.24 1.48
C HIS A 37 2.51 -17.29 1.78
N ARG A 38 3.67 -16.86 2.31
CA ARG A 38 4.86 -17.70 2.48
C ARG A 38 5.01 -18.31 3.88
N LEU A 39 4.27 -17.82 4.88
CA LEU A 39 4.45 -18.23 6.28
C LEU A 39 3.28 -19.10 6.76
N PRO A 40 3.54 -20.20 7.50
CA PRO A 40 2.52 -20.89 8.29
C PRO A 40 1.85 -19.96 9.31
N GLN A 41 0.61 -20.26 9.73
CA GLN A 41 -0.19 -19.35 10.57
C GLN A 41 0.51 -18.92 11.87
N ARG A 42 1.22 -19.84 12.55
CA ARG A 42 1.92 -19.53 13.80
C ARG A 42 3.13 -18.63 13.58
N GLU A 43 3.87 -18.83 12.50
CA GLU A 43 5.00 -17.99 12.13
C GLU A 43 4.54 -16.62 11.64
N MET A 44 3.42 -16.56 10.92
CA MET A 44 2.78 -15.31 10.53
C MET A 44 2.37 -14.48 11.74
N TRP A 45 1.82 -15.11 12.78
CA TRP A 45 1.54 -14.41 14.04
C TRP A 45 2.80 -13.82 14.68
N ALA A 46 3.89 -14.60 14.75
CA ALA A 46 5.16 -14.12 15.27
C ALA A 46 5.74 -12.96 14.43
N ASP A 47 5.70 -13.04 13.10
CA ASP A 47 6.17 -11.98 12.18
C ASP A 47 5.38 -10.69 12.36
N LEU A 48 4.05 -10.76 12.56
CA LEU A 48 3.24 -9.56 12.85
C LEU A 48 3.64 -8.88 14.16
N LEU A 49 3.93 -9.66 15.20
CA LEU A 49 4.37 -9.14 16.49
C LEU A 49 5.79 -8.52 16.41
N GLU A 50 6.70 -9.17 15.70
CA GLU A 50 8.08 -8.69 15.50
C GLU A 50 8.14 -7.36 14.73
N ARG A 51 7.16 -7.13 13.82
CA ARG A 51 7.06 -5.90 13.02
C ARG A 51 6.49 -4.71 13.77
N MET A 52 6.07 -4.86 15.02
CA MET A 52 5.61 -3.73 15.83
C MET A 52 6.75 -2.75 16.07
N VAL A 53 6.59 -1.52 15.56
CA VAL A 53 7.60 -0.45 15.72
C VAL A 53 7.58 0.13 17.13
N CYS A 54 6.40 0.26 17.73
CA CYS A 54 6.22 0.76 19.10
C CYS A 54 4.84 0.38 19.66
N GLY A 55 4.72 0.44 21.00
CA GLY A 55 3.47 0.12 21.70
C GLY A 55 3.23 -1.38 21.87
N GLU A 56 2.00 -1.73 22.20
CA GLU A 56 1.58 -3.12 22.43
C GLU A 56 0.66 -3.61 21.30
N PRO A 57 0.63 -4.92 21.00
CA PRO A 57 -0.27 -5.49 20.00
C PRO A 57 -1.74 -5.27 20.36
N VAL A 58 -2.55 -4.88 19.37
CA VAL A 58 -4.01 -4.75 19.52
C VAL A 58 -4.70 -5.89 18.80
N LEU A 59 -5.51 -6.67 19.52
CA LEU A 59 -6.25 -7.82 18.96
C LEU A 59 -7.63 -7.46 18.41
N GLU A 60 -8.14 -6.28 18.78
CA GLU A 60 -9.43 -5.77 18.32
C GLU A 60 -9.20 -4.77 17.18
N PRO A 61 -9.53 -5.13 15.92
CA PRO A 61 -9.33 -4.24 14.80
C PRO A 61 -10.27 -3.04 14.87
N ARG A 62 -9.77 -1.86 14.50
CA ARG A 62 -10.62 -0.67 14.38
C ARG A 62 -11.44 -0.76 13.10
N ILE A 63 -12.75 -0.92 13.25
CA ILE A 63 -13.71 -0.93 12.15
C ILE A 63 -14.83 0.08 12.41
N GLU A 64 -15.17 0.88 11.40
CA GLU A 64 -16.36 1.71 11.44
C GLU A 64 -17.59 0.93 10.98
N LYS A 65 -18.78 1.28 11.50
CA LYS A 65 -20.06 0.74 11.03
C LYS A 65 -20.47 1.38 9.70
N VAL A 66 -19.65 1.18 8.67
CA VAL A 66 -19.87 1.71 7.33
C VAL A 66 -20.00 0.57 6.31
N PRO A 67 -20.73 0.77 5.20
CA PRO A 67 -20.75 -0.20 4.12
C PRO A 67 -19.32 -0.44 3.59
N VAL A 68 -18.83 -1.67 3.73
CA VAL A 68 -17.54 -2.07 3.14
C VAL A 68 -17.75 -2.24 1.64
N ARG A 69 -16.97 -1.51 0.83
CA ARG A 69 -16.95 -1.64 -0.63
C ARG A 69 -15.72 -2.41 -1.06
N LEU A 70 -15.89 -3.33 -2.01
CA LEU A 70 -14.75 -3.97 -2.66
C LEU A 70 -13.97 -2.92 -3.48
N PRO A 71 -12.63 -3.08 -3.61
CA PRO A 71 -11.85 -2.26 -4.52
C PRO A 71 -12.45 -2.26 -5.93
N LEU A 72 -12.30 -1.14 -6.63
CA LEU A 72 -12.65 -1.10 -8.06
C LEU A 72 -11.85 -2.17 -8.82
N PRO A 73 -12.42 -2.73 -9.90
CA PRO A 73 -11.66 -3.61 -10.77
C PRO A 73 -10.33 -2.96 -11.20
N PRO A 74 -9.25 -3.75 -11.31
CA PRO A 74 -8.00 -3.22 -11.84
C PRO A 74 -8.22 -2.63 -13.24
N ALA A 75 -7.43 -1.62 -13.58
CA ALA A 75 -7.47 -1.05 -14.93
C ALA A 75 -7.21 -2.15 -15.98
N PRO A 76 -7.86 -2.12 -17.16
CA PRO A 76 -7.64 -3.11 -18.21
C PRO A 76 -6.17 -3.24 -18.63
N ASP A 77 -5.38 -2.19 -18.41
CA ASP A 77 -3.96 -2.12 -18.72
C ASP A 77 -3.07 -2.01 -17.48
N ALA A 78 -3.55 -2.48 -16.32
CA ALA A 78 -2.86 -2.48 -15.03
C ALA A 78 -1.48 -3.13 -15.11
N THR A 79 -0.47 -2.29 -15.34
CA THR A 79 0.92 -2.69 -15.47
C THR A 79 1.76 -1.67 -14.70
N SER A 80 2.39 -0.70 -15.38
CA SER A 80 3.08 0.39 -14.70
C SER A 80 2.09 1.48 -14.29
N ILE A 81 2.39 2.16 -13.18
CA ILE A 81 1.65 3.34 -12.73
C ILE A 81 1.55 4.40 -13.85
N PHE A 82 2.58 4.54 -14.68
CA PHE A 82 2.58 5.47 -15.82
C PHE A 82 1.54 5.10 -16.88
N LYS A 83 1.37 3.80 -17.17
CA LYS A 83 0.39 3.34 -18.15
C LYS A 83 -1.03 3.57 -17.62
N THR A 84 -1.29 3.17 -16.38
CA THR A 84 -2.58 3.39 -15.70
C THR A 84 -2.94 4.88 -15.61
N GLN A 85 -1.97 5.76 -15.32
CA GLN A 85 -2.20 7.21 -15.31
C GLN A 85 -2.56 7.74 -16.72
N LYS A 86 -1.84 7.27 -17.75
CA LYS A 86 -2.10 7.67 -19.14
C LYS A 86 -3.49 7.24 -19.61
N SER A 87 -3.90 6.01 -19.36
CA SER A 87 -5.25 5.51 -19.70
C SER A 87 -6.35 6.14 -18.84
N GLY A 88 -6.02 6.50 -17.60
CA GLY A 88 -6.91 7.23 -16.68
C GLY A 88 -7.08 8.72 -16.97
N GLY A 89 -6.57 9.23 -18.11
CA GLY A 89 -6.74 10.62 -18.51
C GLY A 89 -5.89 11.62 -17.71
N ALA A 90 -4.73 11.20 -17.21
CA ALA A 90 -3.81 12.09 -16.51
C ALA A 90 -3.46 13.32 -17.37
N ARG A 91 -3.50 14.49 -16.73
CA ARG A 91 -3.07 15.75 -17.31
C ARG A 91 -1.61 16.00 -16.93
N SER A 92 -0.79 16.37 -17.91
CA SER A 92 0.60 16.75 -17.63
C SER A 92 0.62 18.14 -17.01
N ALA A 93 1.21 18.26 -15.82
CA ALA A 93 1.55 19.55 -15.24
C ALA A 93 2.69 20.27 -16.00
N PHE A 94 3.29 19.60 -16.98
CA PHE A 94 4.41 20.10 -17.79
C PHE A 94 4.04 20.27 -19.28
N ALA A 95 2.77 20.07 -19.65
CA ALA A 95 2.31 20.43 -21.00
C ALA A 95 2.07 21.94 -21.04
N ALA A 96 2.72 22.62 -21.99
CA ALA A 96 2.48 24.03 -22.31
C ALA A 96 1.11 24.24 -22.95
#